data_AF-A0A426YKK2-F1
#
_entry.id   AF-A0A426YKK2-F1
#
_cell.length_a   1.000
_cell.length_b   1.000
_cell.length_c   1.000
_cell.angle_alpha   90.00
_cell.angle_beta   90.00
_cell.angle_gamma   90.00
#
_symmetry.space_group_name_H-M   'P 1'
#
loop_
_entity.id
_entity.type
_entity.pdbx_description
1 polymer ?
#
loop_
_entity_poly.entity_id
_entity_poly.type
_entity_poly.pdbx_seq_one_letter_code
_entity_poly.pdbx_strand_id
1 'polypeptide(L)'
;MARKMLIDGELGQTAADEKRYDFDLFVIGAGSGGVRASRTFAAFGAKVRDCGSSVAICELPFHPISSEVIGGVGGTCVIRGCVPKKILVYAAQFRGEFEV
;
A
#
# COMPACT_ATOMS: atom_id res chain seq x y z
N MET A 1 27.14 -4.60 -26.14
CA MET A 1 27.09 -6.07 -25.98
C MET A 1 28.11 -6.49 -24.94
N ALA A 2 27.67 -6.70 -23.69
CA ALA A 2 28.29 -7.59 -22.72
C ALA A 2 27.30 -7.72 -21.56
N ARG A 3 26.32 -8.62 -21.72
CA ARG A 3 25.38 -8.97 -20.65
C ARG A 3 26.16 -9.82 -19.66
N LYS A 4 26.55 -9.24 -18.52
CA LYS A 4 27.09 -10.02 -17.39
C LYS A 4 25.92 -10.81 -16.81
N MET A 5 25.86 -12.10 -17.11
CA MET A 5 24.99 -13.06 -16.42
C MET A 5 25.35 -12.99 -14.93
N LEU A 6 24.41 -12.55 -14.10
CA LEU A 6 24.49 -12.74 -12.66
C LEU A 6 24.22 -14.22 -12.41
N ILE A 7 25.30 -14.97 -12.14
CA ILE A 7 25.24 -16.32 -11.59
C ILE A 7 24.89 -16.17 -10.11
N ASP A 8 23.89 -16.91 -9.66
CA ASP A 8 23.40 -16.96 -8.30
C ASP A 8 24.56 -17.20 -7.31
N GLY A 9 25.00 -16.18 -6.58
CA GLY A 9 26.07 -16.36 -5.59
C GLY A 9 26.77 -15.14 -5.01
N GLU A 10 26.69 -13.96 -5.63
CA GLU A 10 27.39 -12.75 -5.11
C GLU A 10 26.41 -11.69 -4.57
N LEU A 11 25.64 -12.03 -3.55
CA LEU A 11 24.98 -11.05 -2.67
C LEU A 11 25.97 -10.62 -1.58
N GLY A 12 27.07 -10.01 -1.96
CA GLY A 12 28.16 -9.77 -1.02
C GLY A 12 29.18 -8.79 -1.54
N GLN A 13 28.75 -7.57 -1.85
CA GLN A 13 29.48 -6.30 -1.67
C GLN A 13 28.95 -5.26 -2.66
N THR A 14 28.26 -4.25 -2.13
CA THR A 14 28.23 -2.95 -2.78
C THR A 14 28.50 -1.91 -1.69
N ALA A 15 29.64 -1.25 -1.88
CA ALA A 15 30.18 -0.10 -1.17
C ALA A 15 29.22 0.63 -0.20
N ALA A 16 29.60 0.65 1.08
CA ALA A 16 29.10 1.59 2.07
C ALA A 16 29.63 3.00 1.76
N ASP A 17 29.00 3.66 0.80
CA ASP A 17 28.65 5.06 1.00
C ASP A 17 27.52 5.02 2.05
N GLU A 18 27.62 5.72 3.17
CA GLU A 18 26.54 5.77 4.18
C GLU A 18 25.32 6.48 3.58
N LYS A 19 24.61 5.82 2.66
CA LYS A 19 23.37 6.29 2.09
C LYS A 19 22.31 6.14 3.16
N ARG A 20 22.21 7.18 3.98
CA ARG A 20 21.12 7.38 4.91
C ARG A 20 19.86 7.66 4.10
N TYR A 21 18.94 6.70 4.08
CA TYR A 21 17.61 6.90 3.53
C TYR A 21 16.75 7.71 4.51
N ASP A 22 15.81 8.51 3.99
CA ASP A 22 14.86 9.26 4.81
C ASP A 22 13.85 8.35 5.52
N PHE A 23 13.55 7.20 4.90
CA PHE A 23 12.58 6.21 5.37
C PHE A 23 13.16 4.79 5.32
N ASP A 24 12.81 3.97 6.31
CA ASP A 24 13.12 2.53 6.32
C ASP A 24 12.23 1.76 5.33
N LEU A 25 11.01 2.27 5.08
CA LEU A 25 10.08 1.74 4.09
C LEU A 25 9.33 2.87 3.38
N PHE A 26 9.36 2.86 2.05
CA PHE A 26 8.55 3.74 1.21
C PHE A 26 7.55 2.92 0.40
N VAL A 27 6.25 3.13 0.64
CA VAL A 27 5.17 2.40 -0.03
C VAL A 27 4.53 3.27 -1.11
N ILE A 28 4.53 2.76 -2.34
CA ILE A 28 3.84 3.39 -3.47
C ILE A 28 2.46 2.75 -3.60
N GLY A 29 1.43 3.51 -3.26
CA GLY A 29 0.04 3.10 -3.24
C GLY A 29 -0.53 2.92 -1.83
N ALA A 30 -1.47 3.77 -1.44
CA ALA A 30 -2.29 3.71 -0.23
C ALA A 30 -3.61 2.94 -0.43
N GLY A 31 -3.57 1.84 -1.20
CA GLY A 31 -4.64 0.84 -1.24
C GLY A 31 -4.63 -0.09 -0.01
N SER A 32 -5.53 -1.08 0.00
CA SER A 32 -5.67 -2.05 1.11
C SER A 32 -4.35 -2.75 1.46
N GLY A 33 -3.58 -3.16 0.46
CA GLY A 33 -2.27 -3.79 0.64
C GLY A 33 -1.21 -2.82 1.19
N GLY A 34 -1.06 -1.64 0.57
CA GLY A 34 -0.03 -0.68 0.95
C GLY A 34 -0.26 -0.06 2.33
N VAL A 35 -1.52 0.26 2.67
CA VAL A 35 -1.88 0.70 4.03
C VAL A 35 -1.61 -0.40 5.05
N ARG A 36 -1.95 -1.66 4.73
CA ARG A 36 -1.68 -2.79 5.65
C ARG A 36 -0.18 -3.00 5.85
N ALA A 37 0.61 -2.99 4.77
CA ALA A 37 2.05 -3.12 4.82
C ALA A 37 2.66 -2.01 5.67
N SER A 38 2.31 -0.75 5.39
CA SER A 38 2.83 0.43 6.11
C SER A 38 2.52 0.38 7.61
N ARG A 39 1.26 0.10 7.96
CA ARG A 39 0.84 0.00 9.37
C ARG A 39 1.50 -1.16 10.10
N THR A 40 1.62 -2.30 9.42
CA THR A 40 2.25 -3.49 9.99
C THR A 40 3.73 -3.25 10.23
N PHE A 41 4.43 -2.65 9.27
CA PHE A 41 5.84 -2.27 9.38
C PHE A 41 6.08 -1.28 10.53
N ALA A 42 5.31 -0.19 10.60
CA ALA A 42 5.40 0.78 11.69
C ALA A 42 5.16 0.13 13.07
N ALA A 43 4.20 -0.79 13.16
CA ALA A 43 3.89 -1.50 14.40
C ALA A 43 4.98 -2.51 14.80
N PHE A 44 5.63 -3.17 13.84
CA PHE A 44 6.75 -4.07 14.12
C PHE A 44 8.00 -3.31 14.57
N GLY A 45 8.28 -2.18 13.92
CA GLY A 45 9.36 -1.26 14.30
C GLY A 45 9.33 -0.89 15.78
N ALA A 46 8.15 -0.44 16.24
CA ALA A 46 7.91 -0.06 17.64
C ALA A 46 8.04 -1.21 18.65
N LYS A 47 8.06 -2.48 18.21
CA LYS A 47 8.18 -3.66 19.09
C LYS A 47 9.59 -4.24 19.15
N VAL A 48 10.34 -4.16 18.05
CA VAL A 48 11.63 -4.86 17.89
C VAL A 48 12.80 -3.92 18.15
N ARG A 49 12.60 -2.61 18.01
CA ARG A 49 13.61 -1.61 18.28
C ARG A 49 12.96 -0.44 19.00
N ASP A 50 13.57 0.04 20.08
CA ASP A 50 13.30 1.37 20.64
C ASP A 50 13.67 2.52 19.66
N CYS A 51 13.87 2.22 18.37
CA CYS A 51 13.95 3.20 17.30
C CYS A 51 12.63 3.16 16.49
N GLY A 52 11.91 4.28 16.46
CA GLY A 52 10.71 4.39 15.63
C GLY A 52 11.03 4.09 14.16
N SER A 53 10.45 3.03 13.60
CA SER A 53 10.60 2.75 12.16
C SER A 53 9.90 3.83 11.35
N SER A 54 10.65 4.47 10.46
CA SER A 54 10.14 5.53 9.60
C SER A 54 9.51 4.91 8.35
N VAL A 55 8.22 5.20 8.14
CA VAL A 55 7.49 4.75 6.95
C VAL A 55 6.91 5.96 6.24
N ALA A 56 7.03 5.98 4.92
CA ALA A 56 6.30 6.89 4.05
C ALA A 56 5.39 6.11 3.13
N ILE A 57 4.24 6.70 2.81
CA ILE A 57 3.32 6.17 1.83
C ILE A 57 2.87 7.30 0.92
N CYS A 58 2.88 7.06 -0.38
CA CYS A 58 2.35 8.00 -1.36
C CYS A 58 1.18 7.36 -2.14
N GLU A 59 0.25 8.19 -2.57
CA GLU A 59 -0.89 7.80 -3.37
C GLU A 59 -1.29 8.97 -4.25
N LEU A 60 -2.00 8.67 -5.34
CA LEU A 60 -2.55 9.68 -6.22
C LEU A 60 -3.60 10.55 -5.48
N PRO A 61 -3.78 11.81 -5.89
CA PRO A 61 -4.80 12.68 -5.29
C PRO A 61 -6.20 12.07 -5.41
N PHE A 62 -7.04 12.35 -4.42
CA PHE A 62 -8.41 11.85 -4.39
C PHE A 62 -9.25 12.48 -5.50
N HIS A 63 -9.96 11.63 -6.24
CA HIS A 63 -10.97 12.04 -7.21
C HIS A 63 -12.08 10.97 -7.28
N PRO A 64 -13.36 11.36 -7.47
CA PRO A 64 -14.48 10.41 -7.53
C PRO A 64 -14.37 9.39 -8.69
N ILE A 65 -13.77 9.83 -9.80
CA ILE A 65 -13.50 9.01 -10.98
C ILE A 65 -12.00 8.78 -11.02
N SER A 66 -11.52 7.56 -10.83
CA SER A 66 -10.07 7.31 -10.87
C SER A 66 -9.56 6.99 -12.28
N SER A 67 -8.37 7.51 -12.56
CA SER A 67 -7.61 7.40 -13.80
C SER A 67 -6.15 7.05 -13.48
N GLU A 68 -5.28 7.13 -14.48
CA GLU A 68 -3.83 6.92 -14.30
C GLU A 68 -3.16 7.93 -13.35
N VAL A 69 -3.76 9.11 -13.16
CA VAL A 69 -3.16 10.21 -12.37
C VAL A 69 -4.01 10.65 -11.17
N ILE A 70 -5.16 10.01 -10.94
CA ILE A 70 -6.04 10.28 -9.80
C ILE A 70 -6.56 8.96 -9.22
N GLY A 71 -6.54 8.83 -7.90
CA GLY A 71 -6.73 7.53 -7.23
C GLY A 71 -7.26 7.63 -5.81
N GLY A 72 -6.68 8.52 -4.99
CA GLY A 72 -7.10 8.77 -3.62
C GLY A 72 -6.71 7.68 -2.62
N VAL A 73 -6.63 8.08 -1.35
CA VAL A 73 -6.29 7.18 -0.24
C VAL A 73 -7.40 6.15 -0.01
N GLY A 74 -7.02 4.90 0.20
CA GLY A 74 -7.91 3.75 0.36
C GLY A 74 -7.97 2.84 -0.87
N GLY A 75 -7.54 3.37 -2.03
CA GLY A 75 -7.46 2.65 -3.30
C GLY A 75 -8.80 2.08 -3.78
N THR A 76 -8.73 1.12 -4.71
CA THR A 76 -9.91 0.57 -5.39
C THR A 76 -10.95 0.01 -4.41
N CYS A 77 -10.52 -0.77 -3.42
CA CYS A 77 -11.44 -1.46 -2.50
C CYS A 77 -12.39 -0.50 -1.77
N VAL A 78 -11.87 0.63 -1.30
CA VAL A 78 -12.61 1.62 -0.51
C VAL A 78 -13.38 2.58 -1.40
N ILE A 79 -12.76 3.10 -2.46
CA ILE A 79 -13.33 4.21 -3.23
C ILE A 79 -14.33 3.72 -4.29
N ARG A 80 -14.08 2.57 -4.92
CA ARG A 80 -14.82 2.13 -6.12
C ARG A 80 -14.85 0.62 -6.31
N GLY A 81 -14.81 -0.12 -5.21
CA GLY A 81 -14.65 -1.57 -5.22
C GLY A 81 -15.58 -2.21 -4.20
N CYS A 82 -15.00 -3.00 -3.30
CA CYS A 82 -15.76 -3.80 -2.34
C CYS A 82 -16.71 -2.97 -1.47
N VAL A 83 -16.30 -1.79 -1.01
CA VAL A 83 -17.11 -0.95 -0.10
C VAL A 83 -18.37 -0.41 -0.82
N PRO A 84 -18.27 0.36 -1.93
CA PRO A 84 -19.46 0.80 -2.66
C PRO A 84 -20.29 -0.37 -3.19
N LYS A 85 -19.64 -1.45 -3.66
CA LYS A 85 -20.35 -2.67 -4.08
C LYS A 85 -21.23 -3.22 -2.96
N LYS A 86 -20.69 -3.36 -1.75
CA LYS A 86 -21.44 -3.95 -0.64
C LYS A 86 -22.59 -3.05 -0.20
N ILE A 87 -22.41 -1.72 -0.23
CA ILE A 87 -23.48 -0.75 0.04
C ILE A 87 -24.61 -0.90 -1.00
N LEU A 88 -24.28 -1.01 -2.29
CA LEU A 88 -25.29 -1.20 -3.35
C LEU A 88 -26.02 -2.54 -3.24
N VAL A 89 -25.29 -3.62 -2.92
CA VAL A 89 -25.89 -4.93 -2.66
C VAL A 89 -26.85 -4.87 -1.47
N TYR A 90 -26.46 -4.21 -0.38
CA TYR A 90 -27.33 -4.04 0.79
C TYR A 90 -28.59 -3.24 0.44
N ALA A 91 -28.45 -2.13 -0.29
CA ALA A 91 -29.59 -1.34 -0.75
C ALA A 91 -30.54 -2.13 -1.67
N ALA A 92 -30.02 -3.03 -2.51
CA ALA A 92 -30.84 -3.88 -3.37
C ALA A 92 -31.66 -4.91 -2.57
N GLN A 93 -31.16 -5.35 -1.41
CA GLN A 93 -31.88 -6.27 -0.52
C GLN A 93 -32.92 -5.57 0.36
N PHE A 94 -32.85 -4.24 0.49
CA PHE A 94 -33.68 -3.45 1.40
C PHE A 94 -35.16 -3.85 1.34
N ARG A 95 -35.80 -3.86 0.16
CA ARG A 95 -37.22 -4.24 0.02
C ARG A 95 -37.51 -5.64 0.59
N GLY A 96 -36.67 -6.63 0.29
CA GLY A 96 -36.88 -8.02 0.70
C GLY A 96 -36.75 -8.24 2.21
N GLU A 97 -36.11 -7.33 2.94
CA GLU A 97 -36.04 -7.38 4.41
C GLU A 97 -37.31 -6.82 5.10
N PHE A 98 -38.19 -6.12 4.38
CA PHE A 98 -39.44 -5.53 4.92
C PHE A 98 -40.72 -6.22 4.43
N GLU A 99 -40.64 -7.21 3.54
CA GLU A 99 -41.76 -8.07 3.19
C GLU A 99 -41.90 -9.15 4.29
N VAL A 100 -42.95 -9.03 5.11
CA VAL A 100 -43.33 -9.95 6.21
C VAL A 100 -44.07 -11.15 5.68
#